data_AF-A0A7C3IN97-F1
#
_entry.id   AF-A0A7C3IN97-F1
#
_cell.length_a   1.000
_cell.length_b   1.000
_cell.length_c   1.000
_cell.angle_alpha   90.00
_cell.angle_beta   90.00
_cell.angle_gamma   90.00
#
_symmetry.space_group_name_H-M   'P 1'
#
loop_
_entity.id
_entity.type
_entity.pdbx_description
1 polymer ?
#
loop_
_entity_poly.entity_id
_entity_poly.type
_entity_poly.pdbx_seq_one_letter_code
_entity_poly.pdbx_strand_id
1 'polypeptide(L)'
;MRQWIRGVSIFLAASWLSPALSLAQAAKDSFPEFCEQWMQKLAERERRNQSLIEWREEAGQVKGTYIGYSSQHQCVYKEAKDATPLGKITYLEVRYEKRGATRQEAERNPPQAVETTEVTEIFRFAKGKWVY
;
A
#
# COMPACT_ATOMS: atom_id res chain seq x y z
N MET A 1 67.06 41.47 10.60
CA MET A 1 66.10 40.50 11.19
C MET A 1 64.83 40.51 10.34
N ARG A 2 64.53 39.41 9.64
CA ARG A 2 63.30 39.22 8.87
C ARG A 2 62.20 38.71 9.81
N GLN A 3 61.10 39.43 9.95
CA GLN A 3 59.87 38.89 10.54
C GLN A 3 58.85 38.62 9.43
N TRP A 4 58.46 37.36 9.32
CA TRP A 4 57.34 36.87 8.52
C TRP A 4 56.12 36.78 9.44
N ILE A 5 55.02 37.45 9.10
CA ILE A 5 53.72 37.20 9.75
C ILE A 5 52.83 36.48 8.73
N ARG A 6 52.39 35.31 9.16
CA ARG A 6 51.66 34.29 8.40
C ARG A 6 50.24 34.76 8.13
N GLY A 7 49.78 34.57 6.89
CA GLY A 7 48.39 34.75 6.51
C GLY A 7 47.48 33.74 7.21
N VAL A 8 46.35 34.23 7.72
CA VAL A 8 45.26 33.40 8.25
C VAL A 8 44.34 33.08 7.07
N SER A 9 44.40 31.86 6.57
CA SER A 9 43.40 31.34 5.63
C SER A 9 42.20 30.83 6.42
N ILE A 10 41.10 31.58 6.37
CA ILE A 10 39.80 31.11 6.86
C ILE A 10 39.25 30.13 5.82
N PHE A 11 39.24 28.84 6.16
CA PHE A 11 38.51 27.84 5.40
C PHE A 11 37.02 27.97 5.74
N LEU A 12 36.25 28.53 4.81
CA LEU A 12 34.79 28.40 4.81
C LEU A 12 34.44 26.95 4.47
N ALA A 13 34.07 26.16 5.49
CA ALA A 13 33.48 24.85 5.28
C ALA A 13 32.05 25.03 4.77
N ALA A 14 31.85 24.88 3.46
CA ALA A 14 30.52 24.72 2.88
C ALA A 14 29.99 23.34 3.28
N SER A 15 29.01 23.28 4.18
CA SER A 15 28.31 22.03 4.51
C SER A 15 27.39 21.64 3.36
N TRP A 16 27.75 20.58 2.65
CA TRP A 16 26.88 19.94 1.67
C TRP A 16 25.81 19.17 2.45
N LEU A 17 24.59 19.70 2.50
CA LEU A 17 23.43 18.94 2.98
C LEU A 17 23.18 17.78 2.01
N SER A 18 23.48 16.56 2.45
CA SER A 18 23.34 15.36 1.64
C SER A 18 21.88 15.11 1.22
N PRO A 19 21.59 14.83 -0.07
CA PRO A 19 20.22 14.62 -0.57
C PRO A 19 19.53 13.36 -0.03
N ALA A 20 20.27 12.39 0.54
CA ALA A 20 19.70 11.15 1.09
C ALA A 20 18.71 11.39 2.25
N LEU A 21 18.97 12.39 3.11
CA LEU A 21 18.07 12.74 4.21
C LEU A 21 16.70 13.22 3.69
N SER A 22 16.70 13.87 2.51
CA SER A 22 15.48 14.37 1.88
C SER A 22 14.60 13.24 1.32
N LEU A 23 15.19 12.14 0.85
CA LEU A 23 14.43 11.01 0.27
C LEU A 23 13.75 10.16 1.35
N ALA A 24 14.45 9.85 2.44
CA ALA A 24 13.84 9.11 3.55
C ALA A 24 12.70 9.92 4.21
N GLN A 25 12.92 11.23 4.41
CA GLN A 25 11.88 12.11 4.93
C GLN A 25 10.68 12.21 3.98
N ALA A 26 10.91 12.43 2.67
CA ALA A 26 9.83 12.46 1.68
C ALA A 26 9.07 11.13 1.59
N ALA A 27 9.77 9.99 1.70
CA ALA A 27 9.13 8.68 1.77
C ALA A 27 8.22 8.60 3.01
N LYS A 28 8.77 8.88 4.19
CA LYS A 28 8.03 8.83 5.46
C LYS A 28 6.78 9.70 5.44
N ASP A 29 6.89 10.92 4.92
CA ASP A 29 5.79 11.89 4.87
C ASP A 29 4.72 11.50 3.85
N SER A 30 5.10 10.88 2.73
CA SER A 30 4.15 10.43 1.70
C SER A 30 3.52 9.06 1.96
N PHE A 31 4.05 8.28 2.90
CA PHE A 31 3.57 6.91 3.12
C PHE A 31 2.10 6.80 3.57
N PRO A 32 1.59 7.63 4.49
CA PRO A 32 0.19 7.57 4.88
C PRO A 32 -0.77 7.79 3.70
N GLU A 33 -0.48 8.78 2.83
CA GLU A 33 -1.28 9.02 1.63
C GLU A 33 -1.20 7.83 0.67
N PHE A 34 0.00 7.28 0.45
CA PHE A 34 0.17 6.10 -0.38
C PHE A 34 -0.61 4.88 0.15
N CYS A 35 -0.63 4.68 1.46
CA CYS A 35 -1.41 3.63 2.11
C CYS A 35 -2.91 3.77 1.77
N GLU A 36 -3.49 4.96 1.90
CA GLU A 36 -4.89 5.21 1.54
C GLU A 36 -5.16 4.99 0.04
N GLN A 37 -4.26 5.49 -0.83
CA GLN A 37 -4.36 5.26 -2.27
C GLN A 37 -4.30 3.77 -2.62
N TRP A 38 -3.51 2.98 -1.89
CA TRP A 38 -3.46 1.53 -2.06
C TRP A 38 -4.79 0.88 -1.69
N MET A 39 -5.37 1.23 -0.55
CA MET A 39 -6.68 0.72 -0.13
C MET A 39 -7.79 1.12 -1.11
N GLN A 40 -7.72 2.32 -1.71
CA GLN A 40 -8.64 2.73 -2.77
C GLN A 40 -8.53 1.84 -4.01
N LYS A 41 -7.32 1.47 -4.44
CA LYS A 41 -7.11 0.52 -5.54
C LYS A 41 -7.70 -0.86 -5.23
N LEU A 42 -7.60 -1.32 -3.98
CA LEU A 42 -8.24 -2.57 -3.56
C LEU A 42 -9.77 -2.46 -3.61
N ALA A 43 -10.35 -1.34 -3.18
CA ALA A 43 -11.79 -1.11 -3.29
C ALA A 43 -12.27 -1.05 -4.75
N GLU A 44 -11.50 -0.45 -5.66
CA GLU A 44 -11.77 -0.49 -7.10
C GLU A 44 -11.69 -1.90 -7.69
N ARG A 45 -10.68 -2.66 -7.27
CA ARG A 45 -10.52 -4.07 -7.66
C ARG A 45 -11.69 -4.90 -7.17
N GLU A 46 -12.15 -4.71 -5.95
CA GLU A 46 -13.34 -5.41 -5.43
C GLU A 46 -14.59 -5.09 -6.26
N ARG A 47 -14.85 -3.81 -6.58
CA ARG A 47 -15.98 -3.45 -7.46
C ARG A 47 -15.91 -4.17 -8.81
N ARG A 48 -14.71 -4.28 -9.38
CA ARG A 48 -14.48 -5.04 -10.62
C ARG A 48 -14.75 -6.53 -10.40
N ASN A 49 -14.24 -7.12 -9.33
CA ASN A 49 -14.44 -8.53 -9.02
C ASN A 49 -15.94 -8.86 -8.88
N GLN A 50 -16.71 -7.98 -8.23
CA GLN A 50 -18.17 -8.12 -8.13
C GLN A 50 -18.86 -8.09 -9.51
N SER A 51 -18.40 -7.23 -10.44
CA SER A 51 -18.94 -7.18 -11.81
C SER A 51 -18.60 -8.41 -12.66
N LEU A 52 -17.60 -9.19 -12.24
CA LEU A 52 -17.09 -10.38 -12.92
C LEU A 52 -17.51 -11.68 -12.24
N ILE A 53 -18.46 -11.65 -11.31
CA ILE A 53 -18.96 -12.86 -10.64
C ILE A 53 -19.47 -13.85 -11.70
N GLU A 54 -18.89 -15.06 -11.68
CA GLU A 54 -19.45 -16.20 -12.37
C GLU A 54 -20.59 -16.79 -11.54
N TRP A 55 -21.81 -16.71 -12.07
CA TRP A 55 -23.00 -17.24 -11.43
C TRP A 55 -23.23 -18.70 -11.84
N ARG A 56 -23.52 -19.55 -10.85
CA ARG A 56 -23.78 -20.98 -11.03
C ARG A 56 -25.06 -21.36 -10.29
N GLU A 57 -25.80 -22.33 -10.84
CA GLU A 57 -26.92 -22.94 -10.16
C GLU A 57 -26.43 -24.14 -9.35
N GLU A 58 -26.74 -24.17 -8.06
CA GLU A 58 -26.33 -25.22 -7.12
C GLU A 58 -27.48 -25.47 -6.13
N ALA A 59 -27.95 -26.72 -6.03
CA ALA A 59 -29.01 -27.13 -5.10
C ALA A 59 -30.29 -26.27 -5.18
N GLY A 60 -30.68 -25.85 -6.39
CA GLY A 60 -31.88 -25.02 -6.62
C GLY A 60 -31.70 -23.54 -6.27
N GLN A 61 -30.47 -23.07 -6.03
CA GLN A 61 -30.14 -21.67 -5.80
C GLN A 61 -29.11 -21.16 -6.80
N VAL A 62 -29.15 -19.87 -7.10
CA VAL A 62 -28.07 -19.18 -7.82
C VAL A 62 -27.03 -18.73 -6.81
N LYS A 63 -25.76 -19.06 -7.08
CA LYS A 63 -24.59 -18.76 -6.26
C LYS A 63 -23.51 -18.10 -7.09
N GLY A 64 -22.80 -17.16 -6.49
CA GLY A 64 -21.59 -16.57 -7.05
C GLY A 64 -20.57 -16.29 -5.97
N THR A 65 -19.28 -16.26 -6.34
CA THR A 65 -18.19 -15.93 -5.42
C THR A 65 -17.30 -14.86 -6.01
N TYR A 66 -16.71 -14.03 -5.15
CA TYR A 66 -15.70 -13.06 -5.55
C TYR A 66 -14.71 -12.81 -4.43
N ILE A 67 -13.59 -12.19 -4.77
CA ILE A 67 -12.59 -11.71 -3.81
C ILE A 67 -12.86 -10.24 -3.51
N GLY A 68 -13.03 -9.91 -2.23
CA GLY A 68 -13.08 -8.54 -1.73
C GLY A 68 -12.00 -8.28 -0.69
N TYR A 69 -11.97 -7.06 -0.17
CA TYR A 69 -10.91 -6.60 0.73
C TYR A 69 -11.51 -5.88 1.93
N SER A 70 -11.06 -6.22 3.14
CA SER A 70 -11.47 -5.50 4.34
C SER A 70 -10.94 -4.07 4.34
N SER A 71 -11.72 -3.15 4.90
CA SER A 71 -11.23 -1.81 5.23
C SER A 71 -10.26 -1.82 6.41
N GLN A 72 -10.22 -2.90 7.21
CA GLN A 72 -9.24 -3.09 8.26
C GLN A 72 -7.85 -3.35 7.66
N HIS A 73 -6.90 -2.48 7.97
CA HIS A 73 -5.53 -2.59 7.49
C HIS A 73 -4.53 -1.98 8.50
N GLN A 74 -3.26 -2.34 8.35
CA GLN A 74 -2.13 -1.78 9.07
C GLN A 74 -1.09 -1.27 8.08
N CYS A 75 -0.64 -0.03 8.27
CA CYS A 75 0.43 0.58 7.50
C CYS A 75 1.64 0.86 8.39
N VAL A 76 2.80 0.33 8.01
CA VAL A 76 4.06 0.47 8.75
C VAL A 76 5.17 0.97 7.83
N TYR A 77 5.68 2.17 8.09
CA TYR A 77 6.93 2.65 7.51
C TYR A 77 8.13 2.06 8.27
N LYS A 78 9.15 1.62 7.53
CA LYS A 78 10.43 1.16 8.07
C LYS A 78 11.56 1.61 7.15
N GLU A 79 12.78 1.62 7.68
CA GLU A 79 13.99 1.73 6.89
C GLU A 79 14.74 0.40 6.96
N ALA A 80 15.18 -0.09 5.81
CA ALA A 80 16.07 -1.25 5.75
C ALA A 80 17.46 -0.89 6.29
N LYS A 81 18.33 -1.89 6.44
CA LYS A 81 19.69 -1.71 6.99
C LYS A 81 20.55 -0.75 6.15
N ASP A 82 20.25 -0.63 4.86
CA ASP A 82 20.90 0.25 3.90
C ASP A 82 20.21 1.62 3.77
N ALA A 83 19.33 1.98 4.73
CA ALA A 83 18.50 3.17 4.73
C ALA A 83 17.48 3.26 3.58
N THR A 84 17.19 2.16 2.89
CA THR A 84 16.10 2.12 1.90
C THR A 84 14.74 2.26 2.61
N PRO A 85 13.90 3.24 2.25
CA PRO A 85 12.57 3.36 2.82
C PRO A 85 11.63 2.25 2.31
N LEU A 86 11.01 1.55 3.25
CA LEU A 86 10.08 0.45 3.05
C LEU A 86 8.71 0.77 3.66
N GLY A 87 7.66 0.50 2.91
CA GLY A 87 6.29 0.60 3.34
C GLY A 87 5.68 -0.80 3.41
N LYS A 88 5.14 -1.19 4.56
CA LYS A 88 4.44 -2.46 4.72
C LYS A 88 2.96 -2.19 4.90
N ILE A 89 2.13 -2.75 4.05
CA ILE A 89 0.67 -2.70 4.17
C ILE A 89 0.17 -4.12 4.42
N THR A 90 -0.50 -4.33 5.55
CA THR A 90 -1.14 -5.60 5.90
C THR A 90 -2.65 -5.40 5.90
N TYR A 91 -3.40 -6.23 5.17
CA TYR A 91 -4.87 -6.15 5.05
C TYR A 91 -5.47 -7.55 4.94
N LEU A 92 -6.79 -7.65 4.95
CA LEU A 92 -7.49 -8.92 4.78
C LEU A 92 -8.09 -9.03 3.37
N GLU A 93 -7.71 -10.07 2.66
CA GLU A 93 -8.42 -10.54 1.46
C GLU A 93 -9.51 -11.53 1.89
N VAL A 94 -10.73 -11.34 1.41
CA VAL A 94 -11.90 -12.11 1.83
C VAL A 94 -12.57 -12.71 0.61
N ARG A 95 -12.73 -14.04 0.60
CA ARG A 95 -13.61 -14.70 -0.36
C ARG A 95 -15.04 -14.55 0.14
N TYR A 96 -15.85 -13.90 -0.67
CA TYR A 96 -17.27 -13.72 -0.44
C TYR A 96 -18.10 -14.67 -1.28
N GLU A 97 -19.26 -15.04 -0.76
CA GLU A 97 -20.29 -15.80 -1.43
C GLU A 97 -21.60 -15.01 -1.43
N LYS A 98 -22.31 -15.02 -2.55
CA LYS A 98 -23.66 -14.45 -2.69
C LYS A 98 -24.61 -15.53 -3.18
N ARG A 99 -25.83 -15.58 -2.64
CA ARG A 99 -26.85 -16.58 -2.97
C ARG A 99 -28.24 -15.95 -3.09
N GLY A 100 -29.10 -16.55 -3.91
CA GLY A 100 -30.52 -16.19 -4.06
C GLY A 100 -31.28 -17.21 -4.91
N ALA A 101 -32.60 -17.11 -4.98
CA ALA A 101 -33.39 -18.00 -5.85
C ALA A 101 -33.22 -17.62 -7.34
N THR A 102 -32.88 -16.37 -7.63
CA THR A 102 -32.51 -15.88 -8.96
C THR A 102 -31.18 -15.14 -8.92
N ARG A 103 -30.56 -14.93 -10.09
CA ARG A 103 -29.34 -14.10 -10.19
C ARG A 103 -29.56 -12.68 -9.66
N GLN A 104 -30.68 -12.04 -10.00
CA GLN A 104 -30.96 -10.68 -9.55
C GLN A 104 -31.10 -10.60 -8.03
N GLU A 105 -31.70 -11.62 -7.41
CA GLU A 105 -31.80 -11.71 -5.96
C GLU A 105 -30.42 -11.95 -5.33
N ALA A 106 -29.64 -12.89 -5.88
CA ALA A 106 -28.29 -13.16 -5.42
C ALA A 106 -27.38 -11.92 -5.51
N GLU A 107 -27.53 -11.11 -6.55
CA GLU A 107 -26.81 -9.83 -6.71
C GLU A 107 -27.19 -8.78 -5.65
N ARG A 108 -28.40 -8.80 -5.10
CA ARG A 108 -28.88 -7.83 -4.09
C ARG A 108 -28.62 -8.29 -2.67
N ASN A 109 -28.57 -9.60 -2.44
CA ASN A 109 -28.33 -10.14 -1.11
C ASN A 109 -26.94 -9.74 -0.58
N PRO A 110 -26.81 -9.56 0.74
CA PRO A 110 -25.52 -9.24 1.34
C PRO A 110 -24.53 -10.40 1.11
N PRO A 111 -23.25 -10.11 0.84
CA PRO A 111 -22.23 -11.14 0.71
C PRO A 111 -21.93 -11.77 2.07
N GLN A 112 -21.70 -13.08 2.08
CA GLN A 112 -21.21 -13.83 3.23
C GLN A 112 -19.71 -14.08 3.07
N ALA A 113 -18.90 -13.74 4.09
CA ALA A 113 -17.50 -14.14 4.14
C ALA A 113 -17.41 -15.66 4.35
N VAL A 114 -16.70 -16.34 3.46
CA VAL A 114 -16.52 -17.80 3.51
C VAL A 114 -15.07 -18.20 3.73
N GLU A 115 -14.12 -17.29 3.50
CA GLU A 115 -12.69 -17.47 3.79
C GLU A 115 -12.01 -16.11 3.89
N THR A 116 -11.03 -16.01 4.77
CA THR A 116 -10.25 -14.78 5.01
C THR A 116 -8.77 -15.12 5.05
N THR A 117 -7.97 -14.34 4.32
CA THR A 117 -6.51 -14.45 4.28
C THR A 117 -5.89 -13.11 4.63
N GLU A 118 -4.90 -13.10 5.53
CA GLU A 118 -4.08 -11.91 5.77
C GLU A 118 -3.04 -11.78 4.67
N VAL A 119 -3.02 -10.62 4.00
CA VAL A 119 -2.08 -10.28 2.94
C VAL A 119 -1.14 -9.20 3.47
N THR A 120 0.16 -9.40 3.28
CA THR A 120 1.18 -8.37 3.55
C THR A 120 1.90 -8.03 2.26
N GLU A 121 1.88 -6.74 1.90
CA GLU A 121 2.61 -6.19 0.78
C GLU A 121 3.72 -5.27 1.25
N ILE A 122 4.87 -5.35 0.57
CA ILE A 122 6.06 -4.55 0.88
C ILE A 122 6.36 -3.68 -0.34
N PHE A 123 6.42 -2.38 -0.12
CA PHE A 123 6.72 -1.36 -1.10
C PHE A 123 8.05 -0.72 -0.78
N ARG A 124 8.79 -0.32 -1.81
CA ARG A 124 10.01 0.48 -1.68
C ARG A 124 9.77 1.89 -2.20
N PHE A 125 10.41 2.89 -1.61
CA PHE A 125 10.39 4.24 -2.16
C PHE A 125 11.54 4.44 -3.14
N ALA A 126 11.24 4.74 -4.40
CA ALA A 126 12.24 4.94 -5.43
C ALA A 126 11.81 6.03 -6.42
N LYS A 127 12.75 6.92 -6.77
CA LYS A 127 12.52 8.02 -7.74
C LYS A 127 11.31 8.88 -7.36
N GLY A 128 11.15 9.18 -6.07
CA GLY A 128 10.09 10.05 -5.56
C GLY A 128 8.70 9.40 -5.46
N LYS A 129 8.59 8.06 -5.56
CA LYS A 129 7.31 7.36 -5.44
C LYS A 129 7.45 5.99 -4.79
N TRP A 130 6.37 5.53 -4.17
CA TRP A 130 6.21 4.18 -3.68
C TRP A 130 5.97 3.21 -4.84
N VAL A 131 6.70 2.10 -4.86
CA VAL A 131 6.57 1.04 -5.87
C VAL A 131 6.52 -0.33 -5.20
N TYR A 132 5.71 -1.21 -5.78
CA TYR A 132 5.68 -2.64 -5.46
C TYR A 132 6.97 -3.32 -5.95
#